data_AF-A0A928C0Z0-F1
#
_entry.id   AF-A0A928C0Z0-F1
#
_cell.length_a   1.000
_cell.length_b   1.000
_cell.length_c   1.000
_cell.angle_alpha   90.00
_cell.angle_beta   90.00
_cell.angle_gamma   90.00
#
_symmetry.space_group_name_H-M   'P 1'
#
loop_
_entity.id
_entity.type
_entity.pdbx_description
1 polymer ?
#
loop_
_entity_poly.entity_id
_entity_poly.type
_entity_poly.pdbx_seq_one_letter_code
_entity_poly.pdbx_strand_id
1 'polypeptide(L)' 'MVHIGLRIKEELKNQRRSVKWLADNLYCDRTNIYKIFQKDSIDTLLLYRISKILSYDFFKEYSQDL' A
#
# COMPACT_ATOMS: atom_id res chain seq x y z
N MET A 1 2.89 13.74 -9.13
CA MET A 1 3.21 13.34 -7.74
C MET A 1 2.25 12.25 -7.30
N VAL A 2 2.72 11.01 -7.36
CA VAL A 2 1.96 9.81 -6.98
C VAL A 2 1.60 9.83 -5.49
N HIS A 3 0.31 9.73 -5.16
CA HIS A 3 -0.16 9.49 -3.78
C HIS A 3 -0.16 7.99 -3.48
N ILE A 4 0.90 7.48 -2.84
CA ILE A 4 1.12 6.04 -2.70
C ILE A 4 0.07 5.34 -1.84
N GLY A 5 -0.44 6.01 -0.79
CA GLY A 5 -1.52 5.48 0.04
C GLY A 5 -2.78 5.14 -0.75
N LEU A 6 -3.18 6.00 -1.70
CA LEU A 6 -4.33 5.75 -2.57
C LEU A 6 -4.05 4.62 -3.56
N ARG A 7 -2.84 4.54 -4.11
CA ARG A 7 -2.45 3.46 -5.03
C ARG A 7 -2.48 2.08 -4.36
N ILE A 8 -1.99 1.99 -3.13
CA ILE A 8 -2.09 0.76 -2.33
C ILE A 8 -3.55 0.37 -2.10
N LYS A 9 -4.42 1.35 -1.81
CA LYS A 9 -5.87 1.11 -1.62
C LYS A 9 -6.53 0.61 -2.91
N GLU A 10 -6.20 1.20 -4.04
CA GLU A 10 -6.68 0.81 -5.36
C GLU A 10 -6.26 -0.62 -5.69
N GLU A 11 -4.98 -0.95 -5.51
CA GLU A 11 -4.48 -2.29 -5.80
C GLU A 11 -5.06 -3.35 -4.87
N LEU A 12 -5.23 -3.05 -3.58
CA LEU A 12 -5.93 -3.94 -2.65
C LEU A 12 -7.37 -4.22 -3.11
N LYS A 13 -8.07 -3.19 -3.62
CA LYS A 13 -9.43 -3.32 -4.17
C LYS A 13 -9.43 -4.11 -5.49
N ASN A 14 -8.46 -3.89 -6.38
CA ASN A 14 -8.31 -4.63 -7.64
C ASN A 14 -8.15 -6.14 -7.37
N GLN A 15 -7.39 -6.49 -6.33
CA GLN A 15 -7.22 -7.87 -5.88
C GLN A 15 -8.41 -8.43 -5.08
N ARG A 16 -9.47 -7.63 -4.89
CA ARG A 16 -10.67 -7.97 -4.09
C ARG A 16 -10.34 -8.41 -2.66
N ARG A 17 -9.25 -7.87 -2.10
CA ARG A 17 -8.81 -8.16 -0.73
C ARG A 17 -9.38 -7.12 0.23
N SER A 18 -9.65 -7.54 1.46
CA SER A 18 -10.20 -6.64 2.49
C SER A 18 -9.08 -5.86 3.20
N VAL A 19 -9.44 -4.73 3.82
CA VAL A 19 -8.53 -3.98 4.70
C VAL A 19 -8.06 -4.85 5.87
N LYS A 20 -8.93 -5.71 6.40
CA LYS A 20 -8.55 -6.69 7.43
C LYS A 20 -7.45 -7.62 6.93
N TRP A 21 -7.59 -8.14 5.71
CA TRP A 21 -6.61 -9.04 5.13
C TRP A 21 -5.22 -8.38 5.06
N LEU A 22 -5.14 -7.11 4.65
CA LEU A 22 -3.86 -6.39 4.61
C LEU A 22 -3.30 -6.13 6.02
N ALA A 23 -4.16 -5.75 6.95
CA ALA A 23 -3.82 -5.54 8.37
C ALA A 23 -3.21 -6.81 9.00
N ASP A 24 -3.87 -7.97 8.79
CA ASP A 24 -3.42 -9.27 9.28
C ASP A 24 -2.04 -9.65 8.68
N ASN A 25 -1.82 -9.41 7.37
CA ASN A 25 -0.53 -9.70 6.70
C ASN A 25 0.60 -8.73 7.11
N LEU A 26 0.26 -7.51 7.52
CA LEU A 26 1.23 -6.53 8.02
C LEU A 26 1.48 -6.65 9.53
N TYR A 27 0.74 -7.52 10.23
CA TYR A 27 0.73 -7.66 11.69
C TYR A 27 0.39 -6.34 12.39
N CYS A 28 -0.67 -5.66 11.94
CA CYS A 28 -1.11 -4.39 12.50
C CYS A 28 -2.64 -4.24 12.49
N ASP A 29 -3.15 -3.21 13.17
CA ASP A 29 -4.59 -2.93 13.17
C ASP A 29 -5.09 -2.26 11.89
N ARG A 30 -6.37 -2.47 11.57
CA ARG A 30 -7.06 -1.82 10.44
C ARG A 30 -6.91 -0.30 10.43
N THR A 31 -6.89 0.32 11.62
CA THR A 31 -6.69 1.77 11.77
C THR A 31 -5.37 2.23 11.17
N ASN A 32 -4.31 1.42 11.28
CA ASN A 32 -3.01 1.74 10.68
C ASN A 32 -3.08 1.67 9.16
N ILE A 33 -3.85 0.73 8.61
CA ILE A 33 -4.08 0.65 7.16
C ILE A 33 -4.83 1.88 6.64
N TYR A 34 -5.87 2.32 7.35
CA TYR A 34 -6.57 3.55 6.98
C TYR A 34 -5.67 4.79 7.03
N LYS A 35 -4.76 4.87 8.02
CA LYS A 35 -3.73 5.92 8.09
C LYS A 35 -2.77 5.84 6.89
N ILE A 36 -2.34 4.64 6.49
CA ILE A 36 -1.48 4.45 5.30
C ILE A 36 -2.18 5.00 4.05
N PHE A 37 -3.47 4.74 3.89
CA PHE A 37 -4.22 5.22 2.72
C PHE A 37 -4.33 6.75 2.62
N GLN A 38 -4.16 7.47 3.72
CA GLN A 38 -4.20 8.94 3.77
C GLN A 38 -2.82 9.58 3.57
N LYS A 39 -1.75 8.79 3.50
CA LYS A 39 -0.39 9.30 3.34
C LYS A 39 0.01 9.36 1.87
N ASP A 40 0.42 10.56 1.42
CA ASP A 40 1.00 10.77 0.10
C ASP A 40 2.26 9.92 -0.12
N SER A 41 3.05 9.74 0.94
CA SER A 41 4.26 8.93 0.96
C SER A 41 4.39 8.11 2.25
N ILE A 42 5.09 6.99 2.18
CA ILE A 42 5.42 6.13 3.32
C ILE A 42 6.90 5.76 3.29
N ASP A 43 7.43 5.22 4.38
CA ASP A 43 8.81 4.76 4.41
C ASP A 43 9.02 3.60 3.42
N THR A 44 10.24 3.52 2.88
CA THR A 44 10.60 2.57 1.83
C THR A 44 10.48 1.12 2.29
N LEU A 45 10.74 0.82 3.57
CA LEU A 45 10.61 -0.53 4.12
C LEU A 45 9.14 -0.96 4.18
N LEU A 46 8.24 -0.10 4.65
CA LEU A 46 6.80 -0.36 4.65
C LEU A 46 6.28 -0.53 3.23
N LEU A 47 6.70 0.34 2.30
CA LEU A 47 6.32 0.21 0.89
C LEU A 47 6.79 -1.12 0.29
N TYR A 48 8.01 -1.54 0.60
CA TYR A 48 8.56 -2.83 0.18
C TYR A 48 7.74 -4.00 0.73
N ARG A 49 7.41 -3.98 2.03
CA ARG A 49 6.59 -5.03 2.65
C ARG A 49 5.21 -5.13 2.00
N ILE A 50 4.55 -3.99 1.78
CA ILE A 50 3.25 -3.93 1.10
C ILE A 50 3.36 -4.45 -0.33
N SER A 51 4.41 -4.05 -1.06
CA SER A 51 4.71 -4.53 -2.41
C SER A 51 4.81 -6.05 -2.46
N LYS A 52 5.49 -6.67 -1.48
CA LYS A 52 5.60 -8.14 -1.38
C LYS A 52 4.25 -8.79 -1.06
N ILE A 53 3.50 -8.27 -0.10
CA ILE A 53 2.20 -8.82 0.31
C ILE A 53 1.18 -8.78 -0.84
N LEU A 54 1.16 -7.66 -1.58
CA LEU A 54 0.28 -7.49 -2.74
C LEU A 54 0.89 -8.03 -4.04
N SER A 55 2.14 -8.49 -4.03
CA SER A 55 2.86 -8.93 -5.24
C SER A 55 2.78 -7.90 -6.38
N TYR A 56 2.89 -6.62 -6.01
CA TYR A 56 2.81 -5.47 -6.91
C TYR A 56 4.01 -4.55 -6.66
N ASP A 57 4.67 -4.09 -7.72
CA ASP A 57 5.82 -3.19 -7.60
C ASP A 57 5.38 -1.73 -7.54
N PHE A 58 5.14 -1.23 -6.33
CA PHE A 58 4.76 0.16 -6.11
C PHE A 58 5.90 1.16 -6.36
N PHE A 59 7.17 0.73 -6.39
CA PHE A 59 8.28 1.63 -6.70
C PHE A 59 8.26 2.08 -8.16
N LYS A 60 7.75 1.22 -9.05
CA LYS A 60 7.58 1.53 -10.47
C LYS A 60 6.67 2.75 -10.69
N GLU A 61 5.70 2.99 -9.82
CA GLU A 61 4.82 4.15 -9.92
C GLU A 61 5.58 5.46 -9.75
N TYR A 62 6.56 5.51 -8.85
CA TYR A 62 7.45 6.65 -8.73
C TYR A 62 8.39 6.78 -9.93
N SER A 63 8.92 5.66 -10.44
CA SER A 63 9.80 5.65 -11.61
C SER A 63 9.10 6.13 -12.89
N GLN A 64 7.77 5.97 -12.99
CA GLN A 64 6.98 6.43 -14.13
C GLN A 64 6.54 7.89 -14.04
N ASP A 65 6.58 8.50 -12.84
CA ASP A 65 6.25 9.91 -12.59
C ASP A 65 7.50 10.82 -12.66
N LEU A 66 8.66 10.26 -13.06
CA LEU A 66 9.95 10.92 -13.30
C LEU A 66 10.10 11.27 -14.79
#